data_AF-A0A315CLK4-F1
#
_entry.id   AF-A0A315CLK4-F1
#
_cell.length_a   1.000
_cell.length_b   1.000
_cell.length_c   1.000
_cell.angle_alpha   90.00
_cell.angle_beta   90.00
_cell.angle_gamma   90.00
#
_symmetry.space_group_name_H-M   'P 1'
#
loop_
_entity.id
_entity.type
_entity.pdbx_description
1 polymer ?
#
loop_
_entity_poly.entity_id
_entity_poly.type
_entity_poly.pdbx_seq_one_letter_code
_entity_poly.pdbx_strand_id
1 'polypeptide(L)' 'MFKVLRILVLAQTLGVCAVALTACGQKGSLVHPQDPLSADRATLLQTLIPAPPNKPAPKP' A
#
# COMPACT_ATOMS: atom_id res chain seq x y z
N MET A 1 17.13 -7.43 36.76
CA MET A 1 16.37 -8.35 35.88
C MET A 1 15.28 -7.65 35.05
N PHE A 2 14.50 -6.73 35.61
CA PHE A 2 13.42 -6.01 34.90
C PHE A 2 13.83 -5.29 33.60
N LYS A 3 15.07 -4.80 33.50
CA LYS A 3 15.57 -4.12 32.29
C LYS A 3 15.74 -5.08 31.11
N VAL A 4 16.21 -6.31 31.37
CA VAL A 4 16.35 -7.36 30.35
C VAL A 4 14.99 -7.88 29.91
N LEU A 5 14.08 -8.11 30.86
CA LEU A 5 12.69 -8.50 30.59
C LEU A 5 11.96 -7.44 29.74
N ARG A 6 12.16 -6.15 30.02
CA ARG A 6 11.59 -5.05 29.22
C ARG A 6 12.10 -5.04 27.78
N ILE A 7 13.39 -5.25 27.58
CA ILE A 7 13.98 -5.31 26.23
C ILE A 7 13.40 -6.49 25.45
N LEU A 8 13.25 -7.65 26.09
CA LEU A 8 12.68 -8.84 25.47
C LEU A 8 11.23 -8.61 25.00
N VAL A 9 10.39 -8.03 25.86
CA VAL A 9 8.98 -7.72 25.55
C VAL A 9 8.87 -6.72 24.40
N LEU A 10 9.71 -5.66 24.40
CA LEU A 10 9.74 -4.68 23.32
C LEU A 10 10.18 -5.30 21.99
N ALA A 11 11.20 -6.16 22.00
CA ALA A 11 11.68 -6.83 20.79
C ALA A 11 10.60 -7.73 20.18
N GLN A 12 9.86 -8.48 21.01
CA GLN A 12 8.77 -9.32 20.54
C GLN A 12 7.61 -8.51 19.97
N THR A 13 7.18 -7.44 20.66
CA THR A 13 6.10 -6.58 20.17
C THR A 13 6.46 -5.89 18.86
N LEU A 14 7.68 -5.35 18.73
CA LEU A 14 8.18 -4.77 17.48
C LEU A 14 8.23 -5.81 16.35
N GLY A 15 8.70 -7.03 16.65
CA GLY A 15 8.74 -8.13 15.68
C GLY A 15 7.36 -8.51 15.16
N VAL A 16 6.37 -8.67 16.05
CA VAL A 16 4.99 -8.97 15.67
C VAL A 16 4.38 -7.85 14.83
N CYS A 17 4.58 -6.59 15.21
CA CYS A 17 4.11 -5.44 14.44
C CYS A 17 4.70 -5.41 13.02
N ALA A 18 6.00 -5.68 12.87
CA ALA A 18 6.65 -5.72 11.56
C ALA A 18 6.07 -6.83 10.65
N VAL A 19 5.81 -8.01 11.22
CA VAL A 19 5.17 -9.11 10.48
C VAL A 19 3.75 -8.74 10.07
N ALA A 20 2.96 -8.13 10.97
CA ALA A 20 1.61 -7.70 10.65
C ALA A 20 1.59 -6.65 9.51
N LEU A 21 2.48 -5.66 9.56
CA LEU A 21 2.60 -4.63 8.52
C LEU A 21 3.02 -5.21 7.16
N THR A 22 3.95 -6.17 7.16
CA THR A 22 4.40 -6.82 5.92
C THR A 22 3.39 -7.83 5.37
N ALA A 23 2.52 -8.39 6.21
CA ALA A 23 1.44 -9.26 5.80
C ALA A 23 0.17 -8.51 5.36
N CYS A 24 -0.03 -7.27 5.83
CA CYS A 24 -1.25 -6.48 5.56
C CYS A 24 -1.25 -5.73 4.21
N GLY A 25 -0.42 -6.14 3.24
CA GLY A 25 -0.32 -5.49 1.93
C GLY A 25 -0.40 -6.48 0.77
N GLN A 26 -0.72 -6.00 -0.43
CA GLN A 26 -0.73 -6.82 -1.65
C GLN A 26 0.71 -7.14 -2.07
N LYS A 27 1.21 -8.29 -1.60
CA LYS A 27 2.53 -8.82 -1.97
C LYS A 27 2.42 -9.55 -3.31
N GLY A 28 2.57 -8.84 -4.42
CA GLY A 28 2.43 -9.40 -5.78
C GLY A 28 2.22 -8.33 -6.84
N SER A 29 1.96 -8.75 -8.08
CA SER A 29 1.57 -7.82 -9.15
C SER A 29 0.31 -7.06 -8.73
N LEU A 30 0.32 -5.73 -8.87
CA LEU A 30 -0.82 -4.89 -8.55
C LEU A 30 -2.00 -5.29 -9.44
N VAL A 31 -3.01 -5.93 -8.84
CA VAL A 31 -4.19 -6.40 -9.56
C VAL A 31 -5.12 -5.21 -9.77
N HIS A 32 -5.42 -4.90 -11.03
CA HIS A 32 -6.42 -3.88 -11.35
C HIS A 32 -7.79 -4.37 -10.89
N PRO A 33 -8.54 -3.60 -10.07
CA PRO A 33 -9.89 -3.99 -9.68
C PRO A 33 -10.78 -4.12 -10.93
N GLN A 34 -11.26 -5.33 -11.22
CA GLN A 34 -12.15 -5.63 -12.36
C GLN A 34 -13.64 -5.47 -12.00
N ASP A 35 -13.92 -5.09 -10.75
CA ASP A 35 -15.28 -4.86 -10.27
C ASP A 35 -15.93 -3.67 -10.99
N PRO A 36 -17.17 -3.81 -11.51
CA PRO A 36 -17.85 -2.74 -12.23
C PRO A 36 -18.11 -1.50 -11.35
N LEU A 37 -18.21 -1.68 -10.03
CA LEU A 37 -18.29 -0.59 -9.04
C LEU A 37 -16.98 0.21 -8.89
N SER A 38 -15.84 -0.36 -9.31
CA SER A 38 -14.53 0.30 -9.29
C SER A 38 -14.17 0.97 -10.61
N ALA A 39 -14.97 0.77 -11.66
CA ALA A 39 -14.69 1.28 -13.02
C ALA A 39 -14.62 2.82 -13.09
N ASP A 40 -15.39 3.53 -12.25
CA ASP A 40 -15.42 5.00 -12.20
C ASP A 40 -14.50 5.59 -11.13
N ARG A 41 -13.84 4.74 -10.31
CA ARG A 41 -12.92 5.18 -9.27
C ARG A 41 -11.50 5.24 -9.83
N ALA A 42 -10.83 6.38 -9.66
CA ALA A 42 -9.41 6.45 -9.98
C ALA A 42 -8.64 5.45 -9.11
N THR A 43 -8.03 4.45 -9.75
CA THR A 43 -7.15 3.52 -9.03
C THR A 43 -5.95 4.28 -8.47
N LEU A 44 -5.44 3.87 -7.30
CA LEU A 44 -4.31 4.52 -6.62
C LEU A 44 -3.14 4.74 -7.61
N LEU A 45 -2.82 3.75 -8.45
CA LEU A 45 -1.81 3.90 -9.50
C LEU A 45 -2.14 5.01 -10.49
N GLN A 46 -3.38 5.10 -10.98
CA GLN A 46 -3.79 6.16 -11.90
C GLN A 46 -3.73 7.54 -11.25
N THR A 47 -3.92 7.64 -9.92
CA THR A 47 -3.76 8.91 -9.20
C THR A 47 -2.29 9.30 -8.95
N LEU A 48 -1.37 8.33 -8.86
CA LEU A 48 0.04 8.59 -8.62
C LEU A 48 0.87 8.74 -9.88
N ILE A 49 0.40 8.24 -11.03
CA ILE A 49 1.08 8.45 -12.32
C ILE A 49 0.91 9.93 -12.68
N PRO A 50 1.99 10.74 -12.65
CA PRO A 50 1.90 12.12 -13.07
C PRO A 50 1.52 12.15 -14.55
N ALA A 51 0.45 12.87 -14.89
CA ALA A 51 0.10 13.05 -16.29
C ALA A 51 1.29 13.73 -17.00
N PRO A 52 1.79 13.18 -18.13
CA PRO A 52 2.78 13.88 -18.91
C PRO A 52 2.22 15.26 -19.29
N PRO A 53 3.02 16.35 -19.24
CA PRO A 53 2.56 17.74 -19.41
C PRO A 53 1.99 18.06 -20.79
N ASN A 54 1.75 17.07 -21.64
CA ASN A 54 1.25 17.26 -22.99
C ASN A 54 0.37 16.07 -23.40
N LYS A 55 -0.85 16.00 -22.84
CA LYS A 55 -1.93 15.26 -23.49
C LYS A 55 -2.74 16.26 -24.32
N PRO A 56 -2.66 16.24 -25.66
CA PRO A 56 -3.50 17.10 -26.48
C PRO A 56 -4.96 16.82 -26.15
N ALA A 57 -5.74 17.88 -25.96
CA ALA A 57 -7.18 17.78 -25.77
C ALA A 57 -7.80 17.02 -26.97
N PRO A 58 -8.76 16.10 -26.75
CA PRO A 58 -9.50 15.51 -27.86
C PRO A 58 -10.18 16.63 -28.63
N LYS A 59 -9.85 16.76 -29.92
CA LYS A 59 -10.55 17.66 -30.84
C LYS A 59 -11.95 17.06 -31.11
N PRO A 60 -13.01 17.88 -31.12
CA PRO A 60 -14.39 17.42 -31.35
C PRO A 60 -14.57 16.67 -32.67
#